data_AF-A0A7J9I9V6-F1
#
_entry.id   AF-A0A7J9I9V6-F1
#
_cell.length_a   1.000
_cell.length_b   1.000
_cell.length_c   1.000
_cell.angle_alpha   90.00
_cell.angle_beta   90.00
_cell.angle_gamma   90.00
#
_symmetry.space_group_name_H-M   'P 1'
#
loop_
_entity.id
_entity.type
_entity.pdbx_description
1 polymer ?
#
loop_
_entity_poly.entity_id
_entity_poly.type
_entity_poly.pdbx_seq_one_letter_code
_entity_poly.pdbx_strand_id
1 'polypeptide(L)'
;KLKGLVDAAGNYHLTLAENRILYNEIQDLKGNIRVYCRIRPFLPGQSKRQTTIEYIGENGELVVSNPLKQRTDAHRLFKFNKVFSPATNQEEVYLDTQPLIRSVLDGYNVCIFTYGQTGSGKTYTMSGPNVSSKEDWGVNYRALNDLFQTSQSRKSSIIYEVGVQMIEIYNEQMFFVSFDLHTLGIWSPSKPNGLAVPEASMHSVKSTTEVLELMNIGLRNRAVGSTALNERTSRSHSVLTVHVRGTEIKTNAVLHGSLHLVDLAGSERVDRSEATGDRLREAQHINKSLSALGDAIFALAQKNAHVPYRNSKLTQVLQSSLGGKAKTLMFVHLNPDVDSYSETISTLKFAQRFSGVELGAPQTHREGRDIKELMEQVTVFSHCPLFPEKSSLRKIRRLSVCGYLRVMAMVLSIV
;
A
#
# COMPACT_ATOMS: atom_id res chain seq x y z
N LYS A 1 22.64 -42.09 -12.27
CA LYS A 1 23.07 -40.70 -11.94
C LYS A 1 22.03 -39.65 -12.37
N LEU A 2 21.54 -39.66 -13.61
CA LEU A 2 20.56 -38.68 -14.11
C LEU A 2 19.21 -38.70 -13.35
N LYS A 3 18.67 -39.88 -13.05
CA LYS A 3 17.39 -40.03 -12.32
C LYS A 3 17.43 -39.39 -10.91
N GLY A 4 18.52 -39.63 -10.16
CA GLY A 4 18.70 -39.01 -8.84
C GLY A 4 18.83 -37.49 -8.87
N LEU A 5 19.38 -36.92 -9.94
CA LEU A 5 19.43 -35.45 -10.14
C LEU A 5 18.04 -34.88 -10.45
N VAL A 6 17.23 -35.59 -11.23
CA VAL A 6 15.84 -35.20 -11.55
C VAL A 6 14.97 -35.26 -10.28
N ASP A 7 15.09 -36.32 -9.48
CA ASP A 7 14.36 -36.48 -8.22
C ASP A 7 14.76 -35.40 -7.20
N ALA A 8 16.06 -35.10 -7.08
CA ALA A 8 16.56 -34.02 -6.24
C ALA A 8 16.03 -32.64 -6.67
N ALA A 9 16.00 -32.36 -7.98
CA ALA A 9 15.43 -31.12 -8.51
C ALA A 9 13.91 -31.04 -8.31
N GLY A 10 13.20 -32.17 -8.35
CA GLY A 10 11.78 -32.27 -7.99
C GLY A 10 11.54 -31.87 -6.53
N ASN A 11 12.25 -32.52 -5.62
CA ASN A 11 12.15 -32.28 -4.17
C ASN A 11 12.54 -30.84 -3.79
N TYR A 12 13.55 -30.28 -4.45
CA TYR A 12 13.93 -28.88 -4.25
C TYR A 12 12.78 -27.91 -4.56
N HIS A 13 12.04 -28.11 -5.66
CA HIS A 13 10.94 -27.22 -6.03
C HIS A 13 9.73 -27.36 -5.09
N LEU A 14 9.45 -28.57 -4.60
CA LEU A 14 8.42 -28.79 -3.58
C LEU A 14 8.78 -28.06 -2.29
N THR A 15 10.03 -28.18 -1.85
CA THR A 15 10.55 -27.47 -0.67
C THR A 15 10.44 -25.94 -0.84
N LEU A 16 10.76 -25.41 -2.03
CA LEU A 16 10.59 -23.97 -2.31
C LEU A 16 9.11 -23.52 -2.29
N ALA A 17 8.18 -24.37 -2.72
CA ALA A 17 6.75 -24.06 -2.63
C ALA A 17 6.26 -24.07 -1.19
N GLU A 18 6.65 -25.07 -0.41
CA GLU A 18 6.31 -25.19 1.01
C GLU A 18 6.90 -24.02 1.84
N ASN A 19 8.17 -23.68 1.61
CA ASN A 19 8.80 -22.53 2.26
C ASN A 19 8.04 -21.22 2.00
N ARG A 20 7.47 -21.02 0.81
CA ARG A 20 6.64 -19.84 0.50
C ARG A 20 5.33 -19.84 1.29
N ILE A 21 4.68 -20.99 1.43
CA ILE A 21 3.44 -21.13 2.21
C ILE A 21 3.73 -20.80 3.68
N LEU A 22 4.70 -21.50 4.28
CA LEU A 22 5.10 -21.30 5.68
C LEU A 22 5.53 -19.86 5.96
N TYR A 23 6.27 -19.25 5.03
CA TYR A 23 6.67 -17.85 5.13
C TYR A 23 5.48 -16.91 5.27
N ASN A 24 4.43 -17.14 4.47
CA ASN A 24 3.24 -16.32 4.47
C ASN A 24 2.34 -16.61 5.66
N GLU A 25 2.24 -17.87 6.12
CA GLU A 25 1.57 -18.22 7.36
C GLU A 25 2.19 -17.49 8.56
N ILE A 26 3.52 -17.44 8.64
CA ILE A 26 4.22 -16.65 9.67
C ILE A 26 3.85 -15.16 9.59
N GLN A 27 3.68 -14.61 8.38
CA GLN A 27 3.24 -13.22 8.23
C GLN A 27 1.78 -13.03 8.67
N ASP A 28 0.91 -13.98 8.40
CA ASP A 28 -0.52 -13.87 8.71
C ASP A 28 -0.74 -14.03 10.22
N LEU A 29 0.04 -14.90 10.89
CA LEU A 29 0.06 -15.04 12.35
C LEU A 29 0.52 -13.77 13.07
N LYS A 30 1.34 -12.93 12.43
CA LYS A 30 1.74 -11.61 12.94
C LYS A 30 0.64 -10.54 12.77
N GLY A 31 -0.49 -10.90 12.15
CA GLY A 31 -1.61 -10.01 11.89
C GLY A 31 -1.54 -9.33 10.52
N ASN A 32 -2.71 -9.20 9.91
CA ASN A 32 -2.91 -8.58 8.60
C ASN A 32 -2.83 -7.06 8.66
N ILE A 33 -3.15 -6.47 9.81
CA ILE A 33 -2.93 -5.05 10.09
C ILE A 33 -1.80 -4.94 11.10
N ARG A 34 -0.81 -4.12 10.74
CA ARG A 34 0.32 -3.80 11.59
C ARG A 34 0.49 -2.30 11.68
N VAL A 35 0.93 -1.85 12.85
CA VAL A 35 1.21 -0.45 13.14
C VAL A 35 2.63 -0.34 13.67
N TYR A 36 3.47 0.40 12.95
CA TYR A 36 4.82 0.74 13.36
C TYR A 36 4.88 2.23 13.68
N CYS A 37 5.22 2.57 14.92
CA CYS A 37 5.44 3.95 15.31
C CYS A 37 6.91 4.31 15.09
N ARG A 38 7.21 5.46 14.47
CA ARG A 38 8.56 5.98 14.30
C ARG A 38 8.65 7.40 14.82
N ILE A 39 9.53 7.61 15.77
CA ILE A 39 9.79 8.93 16.37
C ILE A 39 11.03 9.51 15.70
N ARG A 40 10.92 10.70 15.11
CA ARG A 40 12.07 11.35 14.48
C ARG A 40 13.02 11.93 15.54
N PRO A 41 14.33 12.08 15.24
CA PRO A 41 15.22 12.88 16.08
C PRO A 41 14.84 14.37 16.05
N PHE A 42 15.33 15.12 17.04
CA PHE A 42 15.34 16.58 17.00
C PHE A 42 16.21 17.06 15.84
N LEU A 43 15.72 18.04 15.08
CA LEU A 43 16.46 18.59 13.95
C LEU A 43 17.59 19.51 14.44
N PRO A 44 18.71 19.61 13.70
CA PRO A 44 19.74 20.60 13.97
C PRO A 44 19.14 22.01 14.02
N GLY A 45 19.44 22.78 15.06
CA GLY A 45 18.91 24.15 15.25
C GLY A 45 17.66 24.26 16.11
N GLN A 46 17.04 23.16 16.56
CA GLN A 46 15.96 23.23 17.56
C GLN A 46 16.53 23.58 18.95
N SER A 47 16.18 24.77 19.44
CA SER A 47 16.74 25.38 20.66
C SER A 47 16.19 24.81 21.97
N LYS A 48 15.00 24.20 21.94
CA LYS A 48 14.40 23.48 23.09
C LYS A 48 14.19 22.01 22.73
N ARG A 49 15.07 21.13 23.23
CA ARG A 49 14.96 19.66 23.06
C ARG A 49 14.11 19.02 24.15
N GLN A 50 12.94 19.60 24.44
CA GLN A 50 12.00 19.01 25.38
C GLN A 50 11.11 18.02 24.64
N THR A 51 11.04 16.79 25.16
CA THR A 51 10.30 15.71 24.53
C THR A 51 9.01 15.39 25.29
N THR A 52 7.97 15.01 24.53
CA THR A 52 6.74 14.41 25.06
C THR A 52 6.85 12.90 25.23
N ILE A 53 7.91 12.27 24.74
CA ILE A 53 8.12 10.83 24.80
C ILE A 53 8.89 10.49 26.07
N GLU A 54 8.30 9.70 26.95
CA GLU A 54 8.94 9.34 28.23
C GLU A 54 9.53 7.94 28.22
N TYR A 55 8.88 7.01 27.54
CA TYR A 55 9.32 5.63 27.50
C TYR A 55 9.01 4.98 26.16
N ILE A 56 9.98 4.24 25.65
CA ILE A 56 9.85 3.36 24.49
C ILE A 56 10.23 1.96 24.98
N GLY A 57 9.25 1.06 25.03
CA GLY A 57 9.46 -0.32 25.44
C GLY A 57 9.80 -1.23 24.27
N GLU A 58 10.51 -2.32 24.55
CA GLU A 58 10.93 -3.30 23.54
C GLU A 58 9.75 -4.04 22.90
N ASN A 59 8.63 -4.14 23.62
CA ASN A 59 7.40 -4.82 23.19
C ASN A 59 6.41 -3.89 22.47
N GLY A 60 6.90 -2.80 21.87
CA GLY A 60 6.08 -1.83 21.14
C GLY A 60 5.24 -0.92 22.05
N GLU A 61 5.63 -0.78 23.31
CA GLU A 61 5.00 0.14 24.27
C GLU A 61 5.57 1.55 24.11
N LEU A 62 4.71 2.55 24.22
CA LEU A 62 5.07 3.96 24.12
C LEU A 62 4.32 4.75 25.18
N VAL A 63 5.05 5.45 26.06
CA VAL A 63 4.46 6.37 27.03
C VAL A 63 4.72 7.80 26.60
N VAL A 64 3.64 8.57 26.48
CA VAL A 64 3.66 9.99 26.12
C VAL A 64 3.12 10.81 27.29
N SER A 65 3.83 11.87 27.66
CA SER A 65 3.40 12.80 28.70
C SER A 65 2.83 14.10 28.17
N ASN A 66 1.81 14.56 28.89
CA ASN A 66 1.18 15.85 28.67
C ASN A 66 1.98 16.95 29.34
N PRO A 67 2.60 17.88 28.59
CA PRO A 67 3.36 18.97 29.18
C PRO A 67 2.48 19.98 29.96
N LEU A 68 1.15 19.91 29.80
CA LEU A 68 0.18 20.85 30.40
C LEU A 68 -0.51 20.33 31.68
N LYS A 69 -0.25 19.10 32.14
CA LYS A 69 -0.91 18.49 33.32
C LYS A 69 0.11 17.99 34.35
N GLN A 70 -0.25 18.02 35.64
CA GLN A 70 0.58 17.47 36.72
C GLN A 70 0.27 15.98 37.04
N ARG A 71 1.36 15.19 37.06
CA ARG A 71 1.67 13.84 37.60
C ARG A 71 0.76 12.60 37.38
N THR A 72 -0.56 12.58 37.64
CA THR A 72 -1.30 11.29 37.61
C THR A 72 -2.09 11.04 36.31
N ASP A 73 -2.67 12.07 35.71
CA ASP A 73 -3.37 12.00 34.41
C ASP A 73 -2.52 12.49 33.22
N ALA A 74 -1.23 12.75 33.47
CA ALA A 74 -0.32 13.31 32.47
C ALA A 74 0.18 12.27 31.47
N HIS A 75 0.23 10.99 31.85
CA HIS A 75 0.87 9.93 31.09
C HIS A 75 -0.16 9.12 30.30
N ARG A 76 0.15 8.79 29.05
CA ARG A 76 -0.68 7.93 28.19
C ARG A 76 0.17 6.82 27.61
N LEU A 77 -0.24 5.58 27.87
CA LEU A 77 0.36 4.39 27.28
C LEU A 77 -0.34 4.05 25.97
N PHE A 78 0.45 3.82 24.93
CA PHE A 78 0.05 3.23 23.66
C PHE A 78 0.84 1.95 23.41
N LYS A 79 0.25 1.00 22.69
CA LYS A 79 0.89 -0.25 22.31
C LYS A 79 0.69 -0.52 20.83
N PHE A 80 1.78 -0.79 20.12
CA PHE A 80 1.81 -1.08 18.69
C PHE A 80 2.66 -2.32 18.40
N ASN A 81 2.70 -2.75 17.14
CA ASN A 81 3.53 -3.90 16.75
C ASN A 81 5.03 -3.58 16.88
N LYS A 82 5.44 -2.33 16.68
CA LYS A 82 6.81 -1.85 16.85
C LYS A 82 6.84 -0.35 17.13
N VAL A 83 7.78 0.09 17.94
CA VAL A 83 8.11 1.51 18.16
C VAL A 83 9.59 1.71 17.88
N PHE A 84 9.92 2.53 16.89
CA PHE A 84 11.27 2.88 16.51
C PHE A 84 11.70 4.16 17.20
N SER A 85 12.87 4.08 17.86
CA SER A 85 13.47 5.22 18.55
C SER A 85 14.06 6.22 17.55
N PRO A 86 14.36 7.46 18.00
CA PRO A 86 15.08 8.44 17.19
C PRO A 86 16.44 7.98 16.64
N ALA A 87 17.05 6.96 17.26
CA ALA A 87 18.34 6.41 16.83
C ALA A 87 18.22 5.36 15.73
N THR A 88 17.01 4.84 15.46
CA THR A 88 16.82 3.76 14.49
C THR A 88 17.01 4.26 13.06
N ASN A 89 17.93 3.62 12.34
CA ASN A 89 18.29 4.00 10.98
C ASN A 89 17.32 3.42 9.92
N GLN A 90 17.50 3.79 8.65
CA GLN A 90 16.63 3.38 7.54
C GLN A 90 16.68 1.89 7.24
N GLU A 91 17.84 1.26 7.41
CA GLU A 91 18.03 -0.16 7.16
C GLU A 91 17.29 -1.00 8.21
N GLU A 92 17.43 -0.66 9.49
CA GLU A 92 16.73 -1.33 10.59
C GLU A 92 15.21 -1.24 10.40
N VAL A 93 14.68 -0.06 10.05
CA VAL A 93 13.25 0.10 9.74
C VAL A 93 12.84 -0.79 8.57
N TYR A 94 13.66 -0.86 7.51
CA TYR A 94 13.36 -1.70 6.37
C TYR A 94 13.36 -3.20 6.73
N LEU A 95 14.32 -3.68 7.51
CA LEU A 95 14.42 -5.09 7.91
C LEU A 95 13.15 -5.59 8.62
N ASP A 96 12.52 -4.76 9.44
CA ASP A 96 11.24 -5.08 10.10
C ASP A 96 10.03 -5.07 9.13
N THR A 97 10.13 -4.39 7.98
CA THR A 97 9.06 -4.32 6.96
C THR A 97 9.22 -5.29 5.80
N GLN A 98 10.47 -5.65 5.49
CA GLN A 98 10.86 -6.50 4.38
C GLN A 98 10.01 -7.78 4.29
N PRO A 99 9.72 -8.49 5.41
CA PRO A 99 9.00 -9.75 5.29
C PRO A 99 7.58 -9.61 4.74
N LEU A 100 6.94 -8.49 5.06
CA LEU A 100 5.61 -8.17 4.54
C LEU A 100 5.68 -7.91 3.04
N ILE A 101 6.64 -7.09 2.61
CA ILE A 101 6.84 -6.69 1.21
C ILE A 101 7.10 -7.89 0.30
N ARG A 102 7.93 -8.83 0.74
CA ARG A 102 8.27 -10.02 -0.07
C ARG A 102 7.07 -10.93 -0.35
N SER A 103 6.01 -10.85 0.46
CA SER A 103 4.75 -11.59 0.21
C SER A 103 4.13 -11.23 -1.15
N VAL A 104 4.46 -10.05 -1.70
CA VAL A 104 3.97 -9.61 -3.03
C VAL A 104 4.40 -10.55 -4.15
N LEU A 105 5.64 -11.08 -4.09
CA LEU A 105 6.13 -12.04 -5.09
C LEU A 105 5.41 -13.40 -5.02
N ASP A 106 4.73 -13.67 -3.90
CA ASP A 106 3.95 -14.89 -3.71
C ASP A 106 2.45 -14.69 -4.04
N GLY A 107 2.08 -13.53 -4.60
CA GLY A 107 0.73 -13.23 -5.05
C GLY A 107 -0.19 -12.59 -4.00
N TYR A 108 0.38 -11.99 -2.94
CA TYR A 108 -0.38 -11.23 -1.96
C TYR A 108 -0.44 -9.74 -2.31
N ASN A 109 -1.54 -9.10 -1.94
CA ASN A 109 -1.64 -7.65 -1.93
C ASN A 109 -1.08 -7.11 -0.61
N VAL A 110 -0.18 -6.14 -0.71
CA VAL A 110 0.48 -5.49 0.43
C VAL A 110 0.29 -3.99 0.31
N CYS A 111 -0.05 -3.34 1.41
CA CYS A 111 -0.18 -1.89 1.48
C CYS A 111 0.65 -1.34 2.62
N ILE A 112 1.52 -0.39 2.33
CA ILE A 112 2.31 0.32 3.33
C ILE A 112 2.01 1.79 3.16
N PHE A 113 1.52 2.43 4.23
CA PHE A 113 1.23 3.86 4.20
C PHE A 113 1.75 4.58 5.44
N THR A 114 2.16 5.83 5.26
CA THR A 114 2.59 6.71 6.35
C THR A 114 1.46 7.60 6.83
N TYR A 115 1.48 7.98 8.10
CA TYR A 115 0.52 8.91 8.68
C TYR A 115 1.15 9.70 9.82
N GLY A 116 0.83 10.99 9.89
CA GLY A 116 1.35 11.91 10.89
C GLY A 116 1.41 13.33 10.36
N GLN A 117 1.67 14.29 11.23
CA GLN A 117 1.74 15.70 10.85
C GLN A 117 2.87 15.99 9.84
N THR A 118 2.82 17.12 9.17
CA THR A 118 3.94 17.65 8.38
C THR A 118 5.21 17.79 9.23
N GLY A 119 6.36 17.44 8.64
CA GLY A 119 7.66 17.47 9.33
C GLY A 119 7.91 16.33 10.34
N SER A 120 7.00 15.35 10.48
CA SER A 120 7.19 14.21 11.40
C SER A 120 8.09 13.09 10.87
N GLY A 121 8.44 13.08 9.57
CA GLY A 121 9.34 12.08 8.97
C GLY A 121 8.68 11.04 8.04
N LYS A 122 7.45 11.30 7.57
CA LYS A 122 6.73 10.45 6.61
C LYS A 122 7.55 10.18 5.33
N THR A 123 7.86 11.22 4.57
CA THR A 123 8.65 11.15 3.34
C THR A 123 10.08 10.68 3.59
N TYR A 124 10.68 11.03 4.74
CA TYR A 124 11.99 10.50 5.15
C TYR A 124 11.95 8.96 5.24
N THR A 125 10.87 8.39 5.78
CA THR A 125 10.75 6.91 5.89
C THR A 125 10.49 6.26 4.54
N MET A 126 9.64 6.85 3.70
CA MET A 126 9.28 6.27 2.41
C MET A 126 10.40 6.43 1.38
N SER A 127 10.88 7.64 1.15
CA SER A 127 11.87 7.93 0.11
C SER A 127 13.30 7.98 0.64
N GLY A 128 13.49 8.47 1.86
CA GLY A 128 14.83 8.75 2.41
C GLY A 128 15.26 10.21 2.25
N PRO A 129 16.28 10.66 3.00
CA PRO A 129 16.81 12.02 2.88
C PRO A 129 17.59 12.25 1.60
N ASN A 130 18.23 11.22 1.05
CA ASN A 130 19.00 11.30 -0.17
C ASN A 130 18.89 10.00 -0.97
N VAL A 131 18.50 10.11 -2.23
CA VAL A 131 18.36 8.96 -3.14
C VAL A 131 19.72 8.47 -3.66
N SER A 132 20.73 9.33 -3.62
CA SER A 132 22.07 9.04 -4.17
C SER A 132 22.91 8.11 -3.29
N SER A 133 22.59 7.98 -2.00
CA SER A 133 23.27 7.08 -1.05
C SER A 133 22.34 5.92 -0.68
N LYS A 134 22.88 4.70 -0.73
CA LYS A 134 22.12 3.48 -0.40
C LYS A 134 21.78 3.43 1.09
N GLU A 135 22.62 3.99 1.93
CA GLU A 135 22.42 4.11 3.38
C GLU A 135 21.16 4.93 3.69
N ASP A 136 20.97 6.01 2.92
CA ASP A 136 19.85 6.93 3.08
C ASP A 136 18.53 6.42 2.47
N TRP A 137 18.56 5.40 1.61
CA TRP A 137 17.35 4.87 0.98
C TRP A 137 16.24 4.56 1.98
N GLY A 138 15.07 5.14 1.74
CA GLY A 138 13.86 4.79 2.46
C GLY A 138 13.27 3.45 2.04
N VAL A 139 12.09 3.15 2.58
CA VAL A 139 11.35 1.90 2.33
C VAL A 139 11.09 1.69 0.83
N ASN A 140 10.75 2.72 0.06
CA ASN A 140 10.44 2.60 -1.37
C ASN A 140 11.61 1.99 -2.15
N TYR A 141 12.79 2.60 -2.04
CA TYR A 141 13.98 2.18 -2.79
C TYR A 141 14.45 0.79 -2.36
N ARG A 142 14.47 0.53 -1.04
CA ARG A 142 14.86 -0.77 -0.49
C ARG A 142 13.89 -1.88 -0.90
N ALA A 143 12.58 -1.60 -0.85
CA ALA A 143 11.53 -2.53 -1.28
C ALA A 143 11.67 -2.91 -2.75
N LEU A 144 11.77 -1.92 -3.64
CA LEU A 144 11.91 -2.14 -5.08
C LEU A 144 13.18 -2.93 -5.39
N ASN A 145 14.31 -2.53 -4.81
CA ASN A 145 15.58 -3.22 -5.01
C ASN A 145 15.52 -4.68 -4.53
N ASP A 146 14.94 -4.94 -3.37
CA ASP A 146 14.77 -6.29 -2.84
C ASP A 146 13.80 -7.14 -3.67
N LEU A 147 12.70 -6.57 -4.16
CA LEU A 147 11.76 -7.27 -5.04
C LEU A 147 12.43 -7.68 -6.37
N PHE A 148 13.19 -6.77 -7.00
CA PHE A 148 13.92 -7.10 -8.23
C PHE A 148 15.05 -8.10 -7.98
N GLN A 149 15.81 -7.97 -6.89
CA GLN A 149 16.84 -8.96 -6.55
C GLN A 149 16.24 -10.35 -6.27
N THR A 150 15.14 -10.39 -5.52
CA THR A 150 14.45 -11.65 -5.20
C THR A 150 13.81 -12.25 -6.45
N SER A 151 13.21 -11.45 -7.33
CA SER A 151 12.65 -11.94 -8.60
C SER A 151 13.73 -12.57 -9.49
N GLN A 152 14.91 -11.95 -9.55
CA GLN A 152 16.09 -12.48 -10.25
C GLN A 152 16.58 -13.80 -9.65
N SER A 153 16.67 -13.88 -8.32
CA SER A 153 17.09 -15.11 -7.62
C SER A 153 16.12 -16.29 -7.85
N ARG A 154 14.84 -16.01 -8.11
CA ARG A 154 13.78 -17.01 -8.32
C ARG A 154 13.55 -17.36 -9.80
N LYS A 155 14.31 -16.79 -10.74
CA LYS A 155 14.11 -16.94 -12.20
C LYS A 155 14.10 -18.38 -12.72
N SER A 156 14.76 -19.31 -12.03
CA SER A 156 14.75 -20.73 -12.40
C SER A 156 13.42 -21.43 -12.13
N SER A 157 12.52 -20.80 -11.38
CA SER A 157 11.23 -21.35 -10.97
C SER A 157 10.04 -20.49 -11.41
N ILE A 158 10.19 -19.17 -11.43
CA ILE A 158 9.11 -18.22 -11.69
C ILE A 158 9.64 -17.08 -12.56
N ILE A 159 8.89 -16.76 -13.61
CA ILE A 159 9.12 -15.59 -14.47
C ILE A 159 8.23 -14.46 -13.96
N TYR A 160 8.83 -13.32 -13.62
CA TYR A 160 8.10 -12.17 -13.11
C TYR A 160 8.03 -11.07 -14.16
N GLU A 161 6.83 -10.52 -14.34
CA GLU A 161 6.55 -9.28 -15.05
C GLU A 161 6.14 -8.23 -14.01
N VAL A 162 6.74 -7.04 -14.09
CA VAL A 162 6.51 -5.97 -13.13
C VAL A 162 5.98 -4.74 -13.87
N GLY A 163 4.82 -4.26 -13.43
CA GLY A 163 4.23 -3.00 -13.87
C GLY A 163 4.18 -2.00 -12.72
N VAL A 164 4.36 -0.72 -13.00
CA VAL A 164 4.29 0.34 -11.98
C VAL A 164 3.37 1.47 -12.39
N GLN A 165 2.75 2.07 -11.39
CA GLN A 165 1.87 3.20 -11.53
C GLN A 165 2.11 4.16 -10.37
N MET A 166 2.20 5.46 -10.66
CA MET A 166 2.32 6.48 -9.63
C MET A 166 1.22 7.51 -9.79
N ILE A 167 0.55 7.81 -8.67
CA ILE A 167 -0.58 8.73 -8.60
C ILE A 167 -0.33 9.75 -7.50
N GLU A 168 -0.66 10.99 -7.78
CA GLU A 168 -0.82 12.04 -6.79
C GLU A 168 -2.31 12.33 -6.62
N ILE A 169 -2.77 12.35 -5.36
CA ILE A 169 -4.11 12.82 -5.00
C ILE A 169 -3.95 14.18 -4.35
N TYR A 170 -4.37 15.23 -5.04
CA TYR A 170 -4.31 16.60 -4.58
C TYR A 170 -5.67 17.27 -4.80
N ASN A 171 -6.21 17.89 -3.76
CA ASN A 171 -7.50 18.58 -3.83
C ASN A 171 -8.67 17.69 -4.35
N GLU A 172 -8.74 16.42 -3.91
CA GLU A 172 -9.69 15.40 -4.40
C GLU A 172 -9.65 15.14 -5.93
N GLN A 173 -8.59 15.57 -6.60
CA GLN A 173 -8.28 15.24 -7.99
C GLN A 173 -7.13 14.23 -8.02
N MET A 174 -7.19 13.30 -8.96
CA MET A 174 -6.15 12.30 -9.15
C MET A 174 -5.34 12.64 -10.39
N PHE A 175 -4.03 12.63 -10.21
CA PHE A 175 -3.06 12.94 -11.24
C PHE A 175 -2.13 11.73 -11.40
N PHE A 176 -2.03 11.16 -12.60
CA PHE A 176 -1.09 10.07 -12.86
C PHE A 176 0.22 10.60 -13.41
N VAL A 177 1.32 9.93 -13.07
CA VAL A 177 2.65 10.22 -13.63
C VAL A 177 2.87 9.34 -14.85
N SER A 178 3.27 9.94 -15.96
CA SER A 178 3.62 9.21 -17.19
C SER A 178 5.06 9.50 -17.60
N PHE A 179 5.77 8.48 -18.11
CA PHE A 179 7.06 8.66 -18.78
C PHE A 179 6.89 9.53 -20.03
N ASP A 180 5.87 9.26 -20.85
CA ASP A 180 5.70 9.88 -22.17
C ASP A 180 5.34 11.36 -22.11
N LEU A 181 4.52 11.73 -21.12
CA LEU A 181 4.05 13.11 -20.99
C LEU A 181 4.98 13.96 -20.10
N HIS A 182 5.89 13.31 -19.35
CA HIS A 182 6.66 13.89 -18.24
C HIS A 182 5.82 14.78 -17.27
N THR A 183 4.50 14.70 -17.33
CA THR A 183 3.54 15.60 -16.69
C THR A 183 2.41 14.79 -16.06
N LEU A 184 1.62 15.48 -15.24
CA LEU A 184 0.47 14.94 -14.55
C LEU A 184 -0.75 14.94 -15.47
N GLY A 185 -1.25 13.76 -15.84
CA GLY A 185 -2.54 13.65 -16.52
C GLY A 185 -3.70 13.66 -15.51
N ILE A 186 -4.76 14.43 -15.77
CA ILE A 186 -5.94 14.47 -14.91
C ILE A 186 -6.80 13.22 -15.16
N TRP A 187 -7.14 12.51 -14.09
CA TRP A 187 -8.10 11.42 -14.19
C TRP A 187 -9.55 11.92 -14.14
N SER A 188 -10.34 11.57 -15.15
CA SER A 188 -11.80 11.75 -15.14
C SER A 188 -12.50 10.38 -15.13
N PRO A 189 -13.40 10.10 -14.16
CA PRO A 189 -14.16 8.85 -14.09
C PRO A 189 -15.23 8.82 -15.18
N SER A 190 -14.87 8.50 -16.42
CA SER A 190 -15.85 8.31 -17.50
C SER A 190 -16.39 6.87 -17.60
N LYS A 191 -16.08 5.98 -16.64
CA LYS A 191 -16.61 4.60 -16.62
C LYS A 191 -17.34 4.25 -15.30
N PRO A 192 -18.55 3.68 -15.37
CA PRO A 192 -19.42 3.41 -14.20
C PRO A 192 -19.01 2.21 -13.34
N ASN A 193 -17.89 1.52 -13.62
CA ASN A 193 -17.53 0.26 -12.97
C ASN A 193 -16.60 0.36 -11.76
N GLY A 194 -16.27 1.56 -11.27
CA GLY A 194 -15.64 1.72 -9.95
C GLY A 194 -14.30 1.02 -9.74
N LEU A 195 -13.60 0.61 -10.81
CA LEU A 195 -12.25 0.06 -10.72
C LEU A 195 -11.22 1.19 -10.78
N ALA A 196 -10.39 1.18 -9.74
CA ALA A 196 -9.35 2.14 -9.45
C ALA A 196 -8.28 2.14 -10.55
N VAL A 197 -8.11 3.32 -11.16
CA VAL A 197 -7.00 3.74 -12.05
C VAL A 197 -6.90 3.00 -13.40
N PRO A 198 -6.81 3.70 -14.56
CA PRO A 198 -6.76 3.04 -15.86
C PRO A 198 -5.45 2.27 -16.05
N GLU A 199 -5.54 1.04 -16.59
CA GLU A 199 -4.39 0.24 -17.07
C GLU A 199 -3.46 1.05 -17.99
N ALA A 200 -4.00 2.02 -18.72
CA ALA A 200 -3.26 2.88 -19.65
C ALA A 200 -2.17 3.77 -19.00
N SER A 201 -2.08 3.84 -17.67
CA SER A 201 -0.99 4.53 -16.95
C SER A 201 -0.03 3.57 -16.24
N MET A 202 -0.18 2.26 -16.46
CA MET A 202 0.73 1.24 -15.96
C MET A 202 1.93 1.11 -16.90
N HIS A 203 3.13 1.28 -16.36
CA HIS A 203 4.37 1.20 -17.10
C HIS A 203 5.09 -0.11 -16.77
N SER A 204 5.40 -0.92 -17.79
CA SER A 204 6.24 -2.10 -17.60
C SER A 204 7.66 -1.68 -17.26
N VAL A 205 8.24 -2.28 -16.22
CA VAL A 205 9.60 -1.96 -15.76
C VAL A 205 10.45 -3.22 -15.59
N LYS A 206 11.75 -3.11 -15.83
CA LYS A 206 12.70 -4.23 -15.74
C LYS A 206 13.71 -4.08 -14.60
N SER A 207 13.80 -2.89 -14.01
CA SER A 207 14.79 -2.57 -13.00
C SER A 207 14.25 -1.60 -11.96
N THR A 208 14.91 -1.58 -10.80
CA THR A 208 14.66 -0.58 -9.76
C THR A 208 14.79 0.83 -10.33
N THR A 209 15.85 1.09 -11.10
CA THR A 209 16.19 2.41 -11.67
C THR A 209 15.04 3.02 -12.46
N GLU A 210 14.38 2.26 -13.33
CA GLU A 210 13.22 2.74 -14.11
C GLU A 210 12.07 3.21 -13.20
N VAL A 211 11.81 2.48 -12.10
CA VAL A 211 10.79 2.91 -11.13
C VAL A 211 11.21 4.20 -10.41
N LEU A 212 12.50 4.36 -10.13
CA LEU A 212 13.03 5.57 -9.49
C LEU A 212 12.93 6.78 -10.42
N GLU A 213 13.12 6.59 -11.72
CA GLU A 213 12.90 7.64 -12.71
C GLU A 213 11.44 8.11 -12.70
N LEU A 214 10.47 7.18 -12.66
CA LEU A 214 9.05 7.52 -12.52
C LEU A 214 8.78 8.30 -11.24
N MET A 215 9.34 7.85 -10.11
CA MET A 215 9.23 8.55 -8.83
C MET A 215 9.82 9.96 -8.89
N ASN A 216 10.97 10.13 -9.53
CA ASN A 216 11.62 11.43 -9.71
C ASN A 216 10.80 12.38 -10.60
N ILE A 217 10.11 11.86 -11.63
CA ILE A 217 9.15 12.66 -12.42
C ILE A 217 8.00 13.12 -11.51
N GLY A 218 7.41 12.22 -10.73
CA GLY A 218 6.34 12.55 -9.79
C GLY A 218 6.76 13.58 -8.73
N LEU A 219 7.95 13.44 -8.17
CA LEU A 219 8.51 14.38 -7.20
C LEU A 219 8.78 15.77 -7.81
N ARG A 220 9.35 15.84 -9.01
CA ARG A 220 9.57 17.11 -9.72
C ARG A 220 8.24 17.83 -10.01
N ASN A 221 7.23 17.11 -10.47
CA ASN A 221 5.92 17.69 -10.74
C ASN A 221 5.23 18.21 -9.47
N ARG A 222 5.45 17.56 -8.32
CA ARG A 222 5.04 18.07 -7.00
C ARG A 222 5.83 19.32 -6.59
N ALA A 223 7.13 19.35 -6.84
CA ALA A 223 8.01 20.46 -6.47
C ALA A 223 7.73 21.73 -7.29
N VAL A 224 7.45 21.62 -8.59
CA VAL A 224 7.15 22.78 -9.48
C VAL A 224 5.86 23.49 -9.05
N GLY A 225 4.90 22.78 -8.45
CA GLY A 225 3.71 23.38 -7.85
C GLY A 225 3.91 23.94 -6.44
N SER A 226 5.12 23.82 -5.87
CA SER A 226 5.42 24.25 -4.50
C SER A 226 6.04 25.65 -4.48
N THR A 227 5.57 26.51 -3.59
CA THR A 227 6.23 27.78 -3.22
C THR A 227 6.70 27.69 -1.77
N ALA A 228 7.54 28.60 -1.28
CA ALA A 228 7.97 28.61 0.13
C ALA A 228 6.78 28.64 1.13
N LEU A 229 5.59 29.06 0.67
CA LEU A 229 4.34 29.11 1.42
C LEU A 229 3.39 27.91 1.11
N ASN A 230 3.69 27.13 0.08
CA ASN A 230 2.92 25.99 -0.41
C ASN A 230 3.86 24.80 -0.62
N GLU A 231 4.29 24.13 0.44
CA GLU A 231 5.04 22.88 0.31
C GLU A 231 4.09 21.75 -0.14
N ARG A 232 3.86 21.61 -1.44
CA ARG A 232 2.83 20.72 -2.02
C ARG A 232 3.04 19.26 -1.63
N THR A 233 4.28 18.84 -1.37
CA THR A 233 4.61 17.49 -0.86
C THR A 233 3.96 17.18 0.47
N SER A 234 3.72 18.18 1.32
CA SER A 234 3.00 18.03 2.60
C SER A 234 1.48 18.02 2.44
N ARG A 235 0.98 18.40 1.25
CA ARG A 235 -0.43 18.70 0.97
C ARG A 235 -1.06 17.78 -0.07
N SER A 236 -0.35 16.79 -0.60
CA SER A 236 -0.90 15.78 -1.50
C SER A 236 -0.48 14.38 -1.12
N HIS A 237 -1.37 13.41 -1.36
CA HIS A 237 -1.07 11.99 -1.13
C HIS A 237 -0.37 11.40 -2.34
N SER A 238 0.71 10.65 -2.12
CA SER A 238 1.41 9.91 -3.15
C SER A 238 1.07 8.45 -3.03
N VAL A 239 0.73 7.81 -4.15
CA VAL A 239 0.48 6.38 -4.22
C VAL A 239 1.34 5.82 -5.33
N LEU A 240 2.40 5.09 -4.96
CA LEU A 240 3.15 4.24 -5.88
C LEU A 240 2.57 2.83 -5.77
N THR A 241 2.13 2.26 -6.88
CA THR A 241 1.65 0.88 -6.95
C THR A 241 2.57 0.08 -7.85
N VAL A 242 3.06 -1.05 -7.33
CA VAL A 242 3.85 -2.04 -8.07
C VAL A 242 2.98 -3.28 -8.24
N HIS A 243 2.65 -3.60 -9.48
CA HIS A 243 1.95 -4.82 -9.85
C HIS A 243 2.97 -5.87 -10.25
N VAL A 244 2.85 -7.06 -9.67
CA VAL A 244 3.73 -8.20 -9.94
C VAL A 244 2.89 -9.34 -10.48
N ARG A 245 3.23 -9.81 -11.68
CA ARG A 245 2.67 -11.01 -12.27
C ARG A 245 3.76 -12.08 -12.34
N GLY A 246 3.64 -13.13 -11.53
CA GLY A 246 4.57 -14.26 -11.50
C GLY A 246 3.99 -15.47 -12.22
N THR A 247 4.69 -16.02 -13.20
CA THR A 247 4.31 -17.26 -13.90
C THR A 247 5.26 -18.39 -13.50
N GLU A 248 4.73 -19.41 -12.83
CA GLU A 248 5.53 -20.57 -12.39
C GLU A 248 5.85 -21.49 -13.58
N ILE A 249 7.13 -21.77 -13.82
CA ILE A 249 7.60 -22.46 -15.04
C ILE A 249 7.07 -23.89 -15.15
N LYS A 250 6.98 -24.62 -14.03
CA LYS A 250 6.53 -26.02 -14.04
C LYS A 250 5.02 -26.16 -14.22
N THR A 251 4.24 -25.27 -13.62
CA THR A 251 2.79 -25.42 -13.54
C THR A 251 2.03 -24.49 -14.48
N ASN A 252 2.70 -23.46 -15.03
CA ASN A 252 2.09 -22.31 -15.68
C ASN A 252 1.05 -21.57 -14.82
N ALA A 253 1.01 -21.82 -13.50
CA ALA A 253 0.15 -21.06 -12.60
C ALA A 253 0.61 -19.60 -12.54
N VAL A 254 -0.35 -18.69 -12.59
CA VAL A 254 -0.10 -17.25 -12.54
C VAL A 254 -0.45 -16.73 -11.16
N LEU A 255 0.47 -15.97 -10.58
CA LEU A 255 0.33 -15.27 -9.30
C LEU A 255 0.26 -13.77 -9.57
N HIS A 256 -0.69 -13.10 -8.93
CA HIS A 256 -0.85 -11.65 -9.00
C HIS A 256 -0.64 -11.03 -7.62
N GLY A 257 0.42 -10.25 -7.46
CA GLY A 257 0.67 -9.46 -6.27
C GLY A 257 0.59 -7.98 -6.58
N SER A 258 0.24 -7.16 -5.58
CA SER A 258 0.34 -5.71 -5.69
C SER A 258 0.94 -5.13 -4.43
N LEU A 259 1.90 -4.23 -4.57
CA LEU A 259 2.47 -3.44 -3.48
C LEU A 259 2.02 -1.98 -3.62
N HIS A 260 1.27 -1.48 -2.65
CA HIS A 260 0.95 -0.06 -2.53
C HIS A 260 1.91 0.59 -1.53
N LEU A 261 2.68 1.57 -1.98
CA LEU A 261 3.57 2.40 -1.18
C LEU A 261 3.01 3.82 -1.17
N VAL A 262 2.49 4.23 -0.02
CA VAL A 262 1.66 5.42 0.09
C VAL A 262 2.27 6.43 1.06
N ASP A 263 2.54 7.63 0.57
CA ASP A 263 2.97 8.77 1.40
C ASP A 263 1.81 9.75 1.55
N LEU A 264 1.16 9.76 2.71
CA LEU A 264 0.00 10.62 2.95
C LEU A 264 0.42 12.07 3.22
N ALA A 265 -0.49 13.00 2.95
CA ALA A 265 -0.37 14.39 3.36
C ALA A 265 -0.31 14.54 4.90
N GLY A 266 0.05 15.75 5.37
CA GLY A 266 0.03 16.11 6.79
C GLY A 266 -1.35 15.89 7.42
N SER A 267 -1.37 15.31 8.62
CA SER A 267 -2.60 15.08 9.40
C SER A 267 -2.97 16.22 10.35
N GLU A 268 -2.24 17.33 10.32
CA GLU A 268 -2.48 18.49 11.18
C GLU A 268 -3.83 19.17 10.89
N ARG A 269 -4.44 19.70 11.95
CA ARG A 269 -5.74 20.37 11.85
C ARG A 269 -5.62 21.78 11.27
N VAL A 270 -6.62 22.16 10.47
CA VAL A 270 -6.72 23.50 9.87
C VAL A 270 -6.83 24.60 10.91
N ASP A 271 -7.41 24.31 12.08
CA ASP A 271 -7.65 25.30 13.16
C ASP A 271 -6.37 25.91 13.74
N ARG A 272 -5.21 25.29 13.50
CA ARG A 272 -3.88 25.82 13.85
C ARG A 272 -3.21 26.60 12.73
N SER A 273 -3.80 26.62 11.53
CA SER A 273 -3.28 27.36 10.39
C SER A 273 -3.95 28.73 10.31
N GLU A 274 -3.17 29.80 10.18
CA GLU A 274 -3.66 31.16 9.85
C GLU A 274 -4.08 31.26 8.37
N ALA A 275 -4.52 30.15 7.77
CA ALA A 275 -4.83 30.04 6.36
C ALA A 275 -6.17 30.70 6.02
N THR A 276 -6.16 31.61 5.04
CA THR A 276 -7.36 32.31 4.54
C THR A 276 -7.57 32.06 3.04
N GLY A 277 -8.79 32.26 2.55
CA GLY A 277 -9.13 32.16 1.11
C GLY A 277 -8.93 30.75 0.53
N ASP A 278 -8.27 30.65 -0.62
CA ASP A 278 -8.05 29.38 -1.33
C ASP A 278 -7.19 28.38 -0.54
N ARG A 279 -6.33 28.86 0.36
CA ARG A 279 -5.51 27.99 1.24
C ARG A 279 -6.35 27.28 2.29
N LEU A 280 -7.39 27.94 2.80
CA LEU A 280 -8.33 27.32 3.71
C LEU A 280 -9.09 26.19 3.01
N ARG A 281 -9.53 26.44 1.76
CA ARG A 281 -10.19 25.42 0.92
C ARG A 281 -9.27 24.23 0.67
N GLU A 282 -8.01 24.48 0.32
CA GLU A 282 -7.00 23.43 0.12
C GLU A 282 -6.81 22.59 1.39
N ALA A 283 -6.59 23.23 2.54
CA ALA A 283 -6.44 22.55 3.83
C ALA A 283 -7.69 21.74 4.21
N GLN A 284 -8.88 22.25 3.92
CA GLN A 284 -10.14 21.52 4.10
C GLN A 284 -10.23 20.28 3.20
N HIS A 285 -9.79 20.36 1.95
CA HIS A 285 -9.80 19.22 1.04
C HIS A 285 -8.77 18.14 1.43
N ILE A 286 -7.59 18.53 1.89
CA ILE A 286 -6.60 17.58 2.45
C ILE A 286 -7.19 16.87 3.65
N ASN A 287 -7.75 17.63 4.60
CA ASN A 287 -8.35 17.04 5.78
C ASN A 287 -9.62 16.25 5.48
N LYS A 288 -10.36 16.56 4.39
CA LYS A 288 -11.48 15.72 3.92
C LYS A 288 -11.01 14.30 3.59
N SER A 289 -9.92 14.16 2.84
CA SER A 289 -9.41 12.84 2.45
C SER A 289 -8.96 11.99 3.64
N LEU A 290 -8.26 12.60 4.62
CA LEU A 290 -7.82 11.95 5.85
C LEU A 290 -8.97 11.69 6.83
N SER A 291 -9.98 12.58 6.88
CA SER A 291 -11.20 12.36 7.67
C SER A 291 -11.99 11.18 7.11
N ALA A 292 -12.18 11.13 5.78
CA ALA A 292 -12.82 9.99 5.12
C ALA A 292 -12.06 8.67 5.36
N LEU A 293 -10.72 8.72 5.38
CA LEU A 293 -9.89 7.57 5.76
C LEU A 293 -10.15 7.15 7.22
N GLY A 294 -10.23 8.12 8.14
CA GLY A 294 -10.60 7.88 9.53
C GLY A 294 -12.00 7.28 9.70
N ASP A 295 -12.99 7.77 8.95
CA ASP A 295 -14.35 7.24 8.95
C ASP A 295 -14.40 5.80 8.43
N ALA A 296 -13.64 5.51 7.36
CA ALA A 296 -13.53 4.15 6.82
C ALA A 296 -12.89 3.19 7.82
N ILE A 297 -11.78 3.59 8.44
CA ILE A 297 -11.10 2.80 9.48
C ILE A 297 -12.00 2.60 10.70
N PHE A 298 -12.73 3.63 11.12
CA PHE A 298 -13.67 3.52 12.23
C PHE A 298 -14.81 2.55 11.91
N ALA A 299 -15.42 2.66 10.73
CA ALA A 299 -16.45 1.74 10.29
C ALA A 299 -15.95 0.29 10.22
N LEU A 300 -14.71 0.07 9.77
CA LEU A 300 -14.07 -1.25 9.75
C LEU A 300 -13.81 -1.80 11.15
N ALA A 301 -13.28 -0.98 12.06
CA ALA A 301 -13.03 -1.38 13.45
C ALA A 301 -14.32 -1.75 14.18
N GLN A 302 -15.43 -1.09 13.87
CA GLN A 302 -16.76 -1.39 14.41
C GLN A 302 -17.48 -2.52 13.67
N LYS A 303 -16.86 -3.12 12.64
CA LYS A 303 -17.46 -4.16 11.79
C LYS A 303 -18.80 -3.74 11.17
N ASN A 304 -18.92 -2.46 10.81
CA ASN A 304 -20.11 -1.92 10.17
C ASN A 304 -20.31 -2.57 8.78
N ALA A 305 -21.56 -2.86 8.42
CA ALA A 305 -21.90 -3.46 7.13
C ALA A 305 -21.54 -2.57 5.93
N HIS A 306 -21.63 -1.24 6.10
CA HIS A 306 -21.25 -0.27 5.08
C HIS A 306 -20.02 0.51 5.52
N VAL A 307 -18.96 0.46 4.70
CA VAL A 307 -17.75 1.25 4.87
C VAL A 307 -17.71 2.36 3.80
N PRO A 308 -17.56 3.64 4.19
CA PRO A 308 -17.73 4.78 3.29
C PRO A 308 -16.50 5.06 2.38
N TYR A 309 -16.00 4.06 1.66
CA TYR A 309 -14.84 4.22 0.77
C TYR A 309 -15.02 5.29 -0.31
N ARG A 310 -16.26 5.63 -0.66
CA ARG A 310 -16.56 6.60 -1.72
C ARG A 310 -16.40 8.06 -1.26
N ASN A 311 -16.22 8.33 0.03
CA ASN A 311 -16.18 9.68 0.58
C ASN A 311 -14.95 10.49 0.16
N SER A 312 -13.86 9.82 -0.25
CA SER A 312 -12.71 10.48 -0.89
C SER A 312 -12.10 9.62 -2.00
N LYS A 313 -11.31 10.25 -2.87
CA LYS A 313 -10.50 9.51 -3.87
C LYS A 313 -9.45 8.62 -3.21
N LEU A 314 -8.86 9.09 -2.11
CA LEU A 314 -7.88 8.31 -1.34
C LEU A 314 -8.49 6.99 -0.86
N THR A 315 -9.67 7.02 -0.23
CA THR A 315 -10.32 5.80 0.27
C THR A 315 -10.81 4.90 -0.85
N GLN A 316 -11.11 5.41 -2.04
CA GLN A 316 -11.43 4.60 -3.22
C GLN A 316 -10.19 3.85 -3.70
N VAL A 317 -9.03 4.51 -3.77
CA VAL A 317 -7.76 3.88 -4.16
C VAL A 317 -7.33 2.82 -3.13
N LEU A 318 -7.49 3.12 -1.83
CA LEU A 318 -7.11 2.22 -0.74
C LEU A 318 -8.15 1.15 -0.41
N GLN A 319 -9.29 1.09 -1.10
CA GLN A 319 -10.38 0.17 -0.76
C GLN A 319 -9.93 -1.29 -0.77
N SER A 320 -9.14 -1.72 -1.76
CA SER A 320 -8.60 -3.09 -1.84
C SER A 320 -7.61 -3.39 -0.72
N SER A 321 -6.95 -2.37 -0.18
CA SER A 321 -5.95 -2.48 0.88
C SER A 321 -6.55 -2.46 2.29
N LEU A 322 -7.65 -1.71 2.48
CA LEU A 322 -8.28 -1.49 3.79
C LEU A 322 -9.55 -2.30 4.02
N GLY A 323 -10.23 -2.75 2.95
CA GLY A 323 -11.43 -3.59 3.05
C GLY A 323 -11.27 -4.96 2.41
N GLY A 324 -10.12 -5.19 1.77
CA GLY A 324 -9.82 -6.41 1.05
C GLY A 324 -8.94 -7.37 1.85
N LYS A 325 -8.48 -8.40 1.13
CA LYS A 325 -7.63 -9.48 1.65
C LYS A 325 -6.16 -9.12 1.43
N ALA A 326 -5.74 -8.00 2.00
CA ALA A 326 -4.39 -7.45 1.89
C ALA A 326 -3.67 -7.48 3.24
N LYS A 327 -2.33 -7.50 3.18
CA LYS A 327 -1.49 -7.29 4.36
C LYS A 327 -1.11 -5.81 4.42
N THR A 328 -1.56 -5.12 5.46
CA THR A 328 -1.48 -3.66 5.55
C THR A 328 -0.63 -3.23 6.74
N LEU A 329 0.35 -2.39 6.48
CA LEU A 329 1.22 -1.78 7.47
C LEU A 329 1.03 -0.26 7.45
N MET A 330 0.70 0.30 8.61
CA MET A 330 0.70 1.74 8.84
C MET A 330 1.96 2.15 9.58
N PHE A 331 2.72 3.07 9.01
CA PHE A 331 3.73 3.84 9.73
C PHE A 331 3.10 5.07 10.37
N VAL A 332 3.35 5.25 11.65
CA VAL A 332 2.86 6.36 12.47
C VAL A 332 4.05 7.23 12.84
N HIS A 333 4.10 8.45 12.32
CA HIS A 333 5.23 9.35 12.50
C HIS A 333 4.96 10.42 13.56
N LEU A 334 5.88 10.52 14.52
CA LEU A 334 5.77 11.47 15.62
C LEU A 334 6.91 12.49 15.61
N ASN A 335 6.55 13.74 15.91
CA ASN A 335 7.50 14.76 16.33
C ASN A 335 7.61 14.72 17.87
N PRO A 336 8.80 14.49 18.45
CA PRO A 336 8.94 14.44 19.91
C PRO A 336 8.69 15.79 20.61
N ASP A 337 8.70 16.93 19.90
CA ASP A 337 8.57 18.27 20.49
C ASP A 337 7.30 18.45 21.34
N VAL A 338 7.44 19.15 22.48
CA VAL A 338 6.31 19.53 23.37
C VAL A 338 5.20 20.29 22.66
N ASP A 339 5.54 21.17 21.72
CA ASP A 339 4.56 21.97 20.96
C ASP A 339 3.72 21.11 19.99
N SER A 340 4.23 19.92 19.65
CA SER A 340 3.57 18.92 18.81
C SER A 340 2.74 17.91 19.60
N TYR A 341 2.57 18.08 20.92
CA TYR A 341 1.83 17.15 21.78
C TYR A 341 0.41 16.86 21.28
N SER A 342 -0.35 17.89 20.88
CA SER A 342 -1.75 17.73 20.44
C SER A 342 -1.88 16.86 19.18
N GLU A 343 -0.96 17.05 18.23
CA GLU A 343 -0.90 16.28 16.99
C GLU A 343 -0.38 14.87 17.25
N THR A 344 0.61 14.72 18.14
CA THR A 344 1.11 13.43 18.60
C THR A 344 -0.01 12.58 19.19
N ILE A 345 -0.82 13.14 20.10
CA ILE A 345 -1.97 12.42 20.68
C ILE A 345 -3.04 12.10 19.63
N SER A 346 -3.33 13.03 18.72
CA SER A 346 -4.33 12.78 17.65
C SER A 346 -3.88 11.64 16.73
N THR A 347 -2.60 11.65 16.35
CA THR A 347 -1.94 10.64 15.52
C THR A 347 -1.93 9.27 16.20
N LEU A 348 -1.56 9.21 17.48
CA LEU A 348 -1.53 7.98 18.26
C LEU A 348 -2.91 7.37 18.48
N LYS A 349 -3.93 8.20 18.76
CA LYS A 349 -5.33 7.74 18.88
C LYS A 349 -5.90 7.24 17.56
N PHE A 350 -5.46 7.79 16.43
CA PHE A 350 -5.84 7.28 15.11
C PHE A 350 -5.20 5.90 14.89
N ALA A 351 -3.89 5.78 15.13
CA ALA A 351 -3.14 4.54 15.01
C ALA A 351 -3.69 3.41 15.90
N GLN A 352 -4.05 3.72 17.15
CA GLN A 352 -4.64 2.75 18.08
C GLN A 352 -6.02 2.25 17.61
N ARG A 353 -6.81 3.12 16.96
CA ARG A 353 -8.07 2.69 16.33
C ARG A 353 -7.80 1.81 15.12
N PHE A 354 -6.81 2.15 14.30
CA PHE A 354 -6.42 1.37 13.15
C PHE A 354 -5.92 -0.03 13.53
N SER A 355 -5.14 -0.17 14.61
CA SER A 355 -4.67 -1.47 15.10
C SER A 355 -5.79 -2.41 15.56
N GLY A 356 -6.98 -1.87 15.87
CA GLY A 356 -8.16 -2.66 16.23
C GLY A 356 -8.98 -3.16 15.03
N VAL A 357 -8.59 -2.81 13.80
CA VAL A 357 -9.27 -3.29 12.60
C VAL A 357 -8.85 -4.73 12.30
N GLU A 358 -9.83 -5.59 12.05
CA GLU A 358 -9.63 -6.95 11.60
C GLU A 358 -9.94 -7.05 10.11
N LEU A 359 -8.92 -7.26 9.27
CA LEU A 359 -9.14 -7.61 7.86
C LEU A 359 -9.40 -9.11 7.73
N GLY A 360 -10.25 -9.47 6.77
CA GLY A 360 -10.41 -10.87 6.38
C GLY A 360 -9.07 -11.51 6.00
N ALA A 361 -8.96 -12.84 6.12
CA ALA A 361 -7.73 -13.58 5.85
C ALA A 361 -7.14 -13.18 4.48
N PRO A 362 -5.83 -12.89 4.39
CA PRO A 362 -5.20 -12.51 3.13
C PRO A 362 -5.37 -13.65 2.14
N GLN A 363 -5.57 -13.34 0.87
CA GLN A 363 -5.67 -14.37 -0.16
C GLN A 363 -4.65 -14.11 -1.24
N THR A 364 -4.00 -15.19 -1.65
CA THR A 364 -3.19 -15.22 -2.86
C THR A 364 -4.11 -15.12 -4.07
N HIS A 365 -3.85 -14.18 -4.96
CA HIS A 365 -4.49 -14.17 -6.26
C HIS A 365 -3.75 -15.15 -7.18
N ARG A 366 -4.25 -16.38 -7.27
CA ARG A 366 -3.69 -17.44 -8.11
C ARG A 366 -4.70 -17.85 -9.18
N GLU A 367 -4.29 -17.77 -10.42
CA GLU A 367 -5.04 -18.32 -11.54
C GLU A 367 -4.41 -19.66 -11.95
N GLY A 368 -5.22 -20.72 -11.91
CA GLY A 368 -4.85 -22.06 -12.38
C GLY A 368 -5.00 -22.20 -13.90
N ARG A 369 -4.33 -23.20 -14.48
CA ARG A 369 -4.41 -23.54 -15.92
C ARG A 369 -5.85 -23.62 -16.43
N ASP A 370 -6.71 -24.30 -15.68
CA ASP A 370 -8.11 -24.52 -16.08
C ASP A 370 -8.88 -23.21 -16.24
N ILE A 371 -8.67 -22.23 -15.37
CA ILE A 371 -9.41 -20.96 -15.43
C ILE A 371 -8.96 -20.12 -16.63
N LYS A 372 -7.67 -20.11 -16.95
CA LYS A 372 -7.13 -19.36 -18.09
C LYS A 372 -7.57 -19.97 -19.41
N GLU A 373 -7.49 -21.31 -19.55
CA GLU A 373 -8.00 -22.01 -20.72
C GLU A 373 -9.52 -21.83 -20.86
N LEU A 374 -10.27 -21.88 -19.76
CA LEU A 374 -11.71 -21.56 -19.76
C LEU A 374 -11.99 -20.10 -20.15
N MET A 375 -11.21 -19.12 -19.67
CA MET A 375 -11.41 -17.70 -20.04
C MET A 375 -11.03 -17.42 -21.50
N GLU A 376 -9.94 -18.00 -21.99
CA GLU A 376 -9.55 -17.92 -23.40
C GLU A 376 -10.59 -18.60 -24.29
N GLN A 377 -11.08 -19.79 -23.92
CA GLN A 377 -12.17 -20.48 -24.61
C GLN A 377 -13.46 -19.65 -24.59
N VAL A 378 -13.88 -19.08 -23.44
CA VAL A 378 -15.06 -18.22 -23.35
C VAL A 378 -14.92 -16.98 -24.23
N THR A 379 -13.72 -16.40 -24.32
CA THR A 379 -13.45 -15.24 -25.18
C THR A 379 -13.57 -15.62 -26.66
N VAL A 380 -13.00 -16.75 -27.06
CA VAL A 380 -13.13 -17.33 -28.41
C VAL A 380 -14.59 -17.67 -28.75
N PHE A 381 -15.34 -18.28 -27.83
CA PHE A 381 -16.76 -18.60 -28.02
C PHE A 381 -17.63 -17.35 -28.12
N SER A 382 -17.32 -16.28 -27.39
CA SER A 382 -18.04 -15.00 -27.46
C SER A 382 -17.77 -14.19 -28.74
N HIS A 383 -16.86 -14.64 -29.60
CA HIS A 383 -16.58 -14.09 -30.93
C HIS A 383 -17.00 -15.03 -32.07
N CYS A 384 -17.63 -16.16 -31.76
CA CYS A 384 -18.13 -17.09 -32.76
C CYS A 384 -19.48 -16.59 -33.34
N PRO A 385 -19.64 -16.45 -34.67
CA PRO A 385 -20.84 -15.88 -35.30
C PRO A 385 -22.13 -16.72 -35.18
N LEU A 386 -22.07 -17.92 -34.60
CA LEU A 386 -23.15 -18.92 -34.60
C LEU A 386 -24.06 -18.90 -33.36
N PHE A 387 -23.87 -17.98 -32.41
CA PHE A 387 -24.78 -17.85 -31.26
C PHE A 387 -25.85 -16.76 -31.50
N PRO A 388 -27.13 -17.12 -31.64
CA PRO A 388 -28.21 -16.15 -31.65
C PRO A 388 -28.50 -15.69 -30.21
N GLU A 389 -28.76 -14.39 -30.07
CA GLU A 389 -29.18 -13.64 -28.87
C GLU A 389 -28.11 -13.11 -27.89
N LYS A 390 -27.78 -11.82 -28.07
CA LYS A 390 -26.99 -10.96 -27.17
C LYS A 390 -27.63 -10.68 -25.79
N SER A 391 -28.82 -11.22 -25.49
CA SER A 391 -29.57 -10.98 -24.25
C SER A 391 -29.11 -11.88 -23.08
N SER A 392 -28.60 -13.08 -23.36
CA SER A 392 -28.22 -14.07 -22.33
C SER A 392 -26.84 -13.84 -21.71
N LEU A 393 -25.92 -13.18 -22.41
CA LEU A 393 -24.54 -12.91 -21.95
C LEU A 393 -24.46 -11.97 -20.73
N ARG A 394 -25.45 -11.08 -20.54
CA ARG A 394 -25.48 -10.17 -19.38
C ARG A 394 -25.80 -10.89 -18.05
N LYS A 395 -26.47 -12.05 -18.08
CA LYS A 395 -26.73 -12.85 -16.88
C LYS A 395 -25.52 -13.72 -16.46
N ILE A 396 -24.65 -14.08 -17.39
CA ILE A 396 -23.50 -14.98 -17.15
C ILE A 396 -22.42 -14.32 -16.28
N ARG A 397 -22.21 -13.00 -16.41
CA ARG A 397 -21.25 -12.24 -15.57
C ARG A 397 -21.60 -12.13 -14.08
N ARG A 398 -22.76 -12.65 -13.63
CA ARG A 398 -23.22 -12.58 -12.24
C ARG A 398 -23.37 -13.95 -11.56
N LEU A 399 -23.00 -15.05 -12.21
CA LEU A 399 -23.19 -16.38 -11.66
C LEU A 399 -21.99 -16.84 -10.82
N SER A 400 -22.26 -17.48 -9.68
CA SER A 400 -21.25 -18.21 -8.91
C SER A 400 -20.77 -19.44 -9.69
N VAL A 401 -19.70 -20.09 -9.23
CA VAL A 401 -19.12 -21.31 -9.82
C VAL A 401 -20.19 -22.38 -10.15
N CYS A 402 -21.24 -22.49 -9.32
CA CYS A 402 -22.34 -23.43 -9.54
C CYS A 402 -23.27 -23.06 -10.71
N GLY A 403 -23.39 -21.77 -11.03
CA GLY A 403 -24.16 -21.31 -12.19
C GLY A 403 -23.43 -21.51 -13.52
N TYR A 404 -22.10 -21.47 -13.51
CA TYR A 404 -21.28 -21.80 -14.68
C TYR A 404 -21.41 -23.28 -15.08
N LEU A 405 -21.44 -24.20 -14.10
CA LEU A 405 -21.68 -25.63 -14.37
C LEU A 405 -23.05 -25.91 -15.02
N ARG A 406 -24.10 -25.17 -14.66
CA ARG A 406 -25.43 -25.32 -15.28
C ARG A 406 -25.46 -24.86 -16.73
N VAL A 407 -24.74 -23.79 -17.06
CA VAL A 407 -24.62 -23.31 -18.44
C VAL A 407 -23.81 -24.30 -19.29
N MET A 408 -22.71 -24.84 -18.74
CA MET A 408 -21.94 -25.91 -19.39
C MET A 408 -22.79 -27.18 -19.65
N ALA A 409 -23.59 -27.62 -18.67
CA ALA A 409 -24.49 -28.76 -18.86
C ALA A 409 -25.54 -28.50 -19.96
N MET A 410 -26.02 -27.26 -20.08
CA MET A 410 -27.00 -26.87 -21.10
C MET A 410 -26.36 -26.81 -22.50
N VAL A 411 -25.10 -26.38 -22.62
CA VAL A 411 -24.33 -26.36 -23.88
C VAL A 411 -23.94 -27.77 -24.33
N LEU A 412 -23.54 -28.64 -23.39
CA LEU A 412 -23.26 -30.07 -23.65
C LEU A 412 -24.51 -30.89 -24.01
N SER A 413 -25.72 -30.35 -23.79
CA SER A 413 -26.97 -31.01 -24.19
C SER A 413 -27.45 -30.61 -25.60
N ILE A 414 -26.77 -29.64 -26.24
CA ILE A 414 -27.09 -29.12 -27.58
C ILE A 414 -26.11 -29.66 -28.64
N VAL A 415 -24.95 -30.19 -28.20
CA VAL A 415 -24.01 -30.99 -29.01
C VAL A 415 -24.36 -32.46 -28.82
#